data_AF-A0A823J916-F1
#
_entry.id   AF-A0A823J916-F1
#
_cell.length_a   1.000
_cell.length_b   1.000
_cell.length_c   1.000
_cell.angle_alpha   90.00
_cell.angle_beta   90.00
_cell.angle_gamma   90.00
#
_symmetry.space_group_name_H-M   'P 1'
#
loop_
_entity.id
_entity.type
_entity.pdbx_description
1 polymer ?
#
loop_
_entity_poly.entity_id
_entity_poly.type
_entity_poly.pdbx_seq_one_letter_code
_entity_poly.pdbx_strand_id
1 'polypeptide(L)' 'MDKVKYVEITKKIPGTPFSVGGFYELERMGSANARVRYQHSIYQIPKEALEVVEIVSRESGDGYDDKIHN' A
#
# COMPACT_ATOMS: atom_id res chain seq x y z
N MET A 1 0.36 -15.99 -10.11
CA MET A 1 0.85 -14.61 -9.96
C MET A 1 0.45 -14.14 -8.57
N ASP A 2 1.42 -14.02 -7.66
CA ASP A 2 1.16 -13.48 -6.33
C ASP A 2 0.72 -12.02 -6.44
N LYS A 3 -0.52 -11.73 -6.01
CA LYS A 3 -1.01 -10.36 -5.93
C LYS A 3 -0.23 -9.65 -4.83
N VAL A 4 0.63 -8.69 -5.20
CA VAL A 4 1.32 -7.84 -4.23
C VAL A 4 0.27 -7.01 -3.49
N LYS A 5 0.21 -7.16 -2.17
CA LYS A 5 -0.70 -6.38 -1.31
C LYS A 5 0.03 -5.14 -0.82
N TYR A 6 -0.72 -4.08 -0.59
CA TYR A 6 -0.18 -2.82 -0.08
C TYR A 6 -0.89 -2.43 1.20
N VAL A 7 -0.22 -1.57 1.98
CA VAL A 7 -0.77 -0.93 3.16
C VAL A 7 -0.53 0.57 3.09
N GLU A 8 -1.52 1.34 3.52
CA GLU A 8 -1.38 2.77 3.79
C GLU A 8 -0.95 2.96 5.24
N ILE A 9 0.00 3.84 5.50
CA ILE A 9 0.41 4.20 6.86
C ILE A 9 -0.47 5.34 7.35
N THR A 10 -1.32 5.08 8.33
CA THR A 10 -2.31 6.05 8.82
C THR A 10 -1.83 6.81 10.07
N LYS A 11 -0.76 6.33 10.72
CA LYS A 11 -0.18 6.97 11.90
C LYS A 11 1.34 7.10 11.80
N LYS A 12 1.89 8.10 12.47
CA LYS A 12 3.36 8.31 12.53
C LYS A 12 4.00 7.20 13.37
N ILE A 13 5.00 6.53 12.81
CA ILE A 13 5.72 5.43 13.47
C ILE A 13 7.17 5.88 13.73
N PRO A 14 7.56 6.16 14.99
CA PRO A 14 8.88 6.66 15.30
C PRO A 14 9.98 5.64 14.95
N GLY A 15 11.12 6.13 14.47
CA GLY A 15 12.26 5.27 14.11
C GLY A 15 12.09 4.49 12.81
N THR A 16 11.07 4.81 12.00
CA THR A 16 10.84 4.17 10.70
C THR A 16 10.92 5.18 9.56
N PRO A 17 11.24 4.74 8.32
CA PRO A 17 11.26 5.60 7.15
C PRO A 17 9.86 5.88 6.55
N PHE A 18 8.79 5.43 7.21
CA PHE A 18 7.44 5.50 6.68
C PHE A 18 6.80 6.88 6.91
N SER A 19 6.11 7.36 5.88
CA SER A 19 5.34 8.60 5.93
C SER A 19 3.85 8.31 6.08
N VAL A 20 3.15 9.14 6.87
CA VAL A 20 1.69 9.06 6.98
C VAL A 20 1.04 9.40 5.64
N GLY A 21 0.04 8.62 5.22
CA GLY A 21 -0.56 8.65 3.89
C GLY A 21 0.28 7.94 2.82
N GLY A 22 1.42 7.35 3.18
CA GLY A 22 2.28 6.62 2.26
C GLY A 22 1.83 5.17 2.07
N PHE A 23 1.96 4.67 0.84
CA PHE A 23 1.63 3.29 0.47
C PHE A 23 2.88 2.44 0.33
N TYR A 24 2.88 1.27 0.97
CA TYR A 24 4.05 0.39 1.02
C TYR A 24 3.67 -1.08 0.85
N GLU A 25 4.61 -1.87 0.35
CA GLU A 25 4.39 -3.28 0.07
C GLU A 25 4.26 -4.10 1.36
N LEU A 26 3.16 -4.83 1.46
CA LEU A 26 2.88 -5.75 2.55
C LEU A 26 3.49 -7.12 2.22
N GLU A 27 4.52 -7.50 2.97
CA GLU A 27 5.11 -8.84 2.88
C GLU A 27 4.23 -9.88 3.58
N ARG A 28 3.77 -9.57 4.81
CA ARG A 28 2.93 -10.49 5.60
C ARG A 28 2.11 -9.75 6.63
N MET A 29 0.82 -10.09 6.74
CA MET A 29 -0.03 -9.62 7.83
C MET A 29 0.03 -10.61 9.01
N GLY A 30 0.46 -10.15 10.18
CA GLY A 30 0.39 -10.90 11.43
C GLY A 30 -0.84 -10.54 12.26
N SER A 31 -0.98 -11.15 13.43
CA SER A 31 -2.14 -10.91 14.32
C SER A 31 -2.13 -9.50 14.89
N ALA A 32 -0.97 -9.04 15.38
CA ALA A 32 -0.78 -7.70 15.98
C ALA A 32 -0.01 -6.71 15.09
N ASN A 33 0.98 -7.21 14.33
CA ASN A 33 1.85 -6.40 13.48
C ASN A 33 1.82 -6.89 12.03
N ALA A 34 2.05 -5.98 11.09
CA ALA A 34 2.33 -6.28 9.70
C ALA A 34 3.84 -6.21 9.43
N ARG A 35 4.32 -7.01 8.47
CA ARG A 35 5.67 -6.91 7.92
C ARG A 35 5.59 -6.13 6.62
N VAL A 36 6.14 -4.92 6.63
CA VAL A 36 6.16 -4.02 5.48
C VAL A 36 7.57 -3.99 4.92
N ARG A 37 7.71 -4.26 3.63
CA ARG A 37 8.99 -4.18 2.94
C ARG A 37 9.18 -2.76 2.43
N TYR A 38 10.37 -2.20 2.68
CA TYR A 38 10.76 -0.93 2.12
C TYR A 38 12.24 -1.00 1.72
N GLN A 39 12.50 -0.72 0.45
CA GLN A 39 13.83 -0.90 -0.17
C GLN A 39 14.34 -2.34 0.04
N HIS A 40 15.41 -2.52 0.83
CA HIS A 40 16.03 -3.81 1.12
C HIS A 40 15.82 -4.28 2.57
N SER A 41 14.88 -3.67 3.29
CA SER A 41 14.62 -3.95 4.70
C SER A 41 13.16 -4.31 4.96
N ILE A 42 12.93 -5.10 6.01
CA ILE A 42 11.60 -5.51 6.46
C ILE A 42 11.35 -4.88 7.82
N TYR A 43 10.29 -4.10 7.92
CA TYR A 43 9.89 -3.43 9.14
C TYR A 43 8.66 -4.08 9.73
N GLN A 44 8.60 -4.16 11.06
CA GLN A 44 7.40 -4.57 11.78
C GLN A 44 6.61 -3.33 12.16
N ILE A 45 5.39 -3.24 11.64
CA ILE A 45 4.51 -2.09 11.82
C ILE A 45 3.26 -2.54 12.59
N PRO A 46 2.87 -1.85 13.68
CA PRO A 46 1.65 -2.18 14.38
C PRO A 46 0.44 -1.95 13.47
N LYS A 47 -0.51 -2.90 13.49
CA LYS A 47 -1.68 -2.85 12.61
C LYS A 47 -2.55 -1.62 12.80
N GLU A 48 -2.57 -1.07 14.00
CA GLU A 48 -3.29 0.18 14.30
C GLU A 48 -2.71 1.42 13.62
N ALA A 49 -1.49 1.34 13.06
CA ALA A 49 -0.82 2.42 12.36
C ALA A 49 -0.90 2.27 10.84
N LEU A 50 -1.64 1.28 10.35
CA LEU A 50 -1.80 1.01 8.93
C LEU A 50 -3.23 0.60 8.57
N GLU A 51 -3.54 0.73 7.29
CA GLU A 51 -4.77 0.23 6.70
C GLU A 51 -4.42 -0.62 5.48
N VAL A 52 -5.03 -1.80 5.35
CA VAL A 52 -4.79 -2.66 4.19
C VAL A 52 -5.56 -2.09 3.02
N VAL A 53 -4.83 -1.68 1.99
CA VAL A 53 -5.43 -1.22 0.75
C VAL A 53 -5.15 -2.23 -0.35
N GLU A 54 -6.23 -2.71 -0.98
CA GLU A 54 -6.07 -3.40 -2.25
C GLU A 54 -5.79 -2.32 -3.29
N ILE A 55 -4.52 -2.16 -3.68
CA ILE A 55 -4.21 -1.48 -4.94
C ILE A 55 -4.71 -2.42 -6.02
N VAL A 56 -5.97 -2.24 -6.40
CA VAL A 56 -6.44 -2.66 -7.71
C VAL A 56 -5.58 -1.84 -8.64
N SER A 57 -4.56 -2.45 -9.26
CA SER A 57 -3.95 -1.87 -10.45
C SER A 57 -5.12 -1.56 -11.36
N ARG A 58 -5.53 -0.29 -11.38
CA ARG A 58 -6.38 0.22 -12.44
C ARG A 58 -5.48 0.05 -13.65
N GLU A 59 -5.66 -1.09 -14.33
CA GLU A 59 -5.19 -1.30 -15.69
C GLU A 59 -5.30 0.05 -16.38
N SER A 60 -4.18 0.48 -16.98
CA SER A 60 -4.14 1.62 -17.88
C SER A 60 -5.46 1.70 -18.63
N GLY A 61 -6.32 2.61 -18.18
CA GLY A 61 -7.51 3.00 -18.90
C GLY A 61 -7.02 3.87 -20.04
N ASP A 62 -6.37 3.25 -21.02
CA ASP A 62 -6.29 3.76 -22.38
C ASP A 62 -7.71 3.65 -22.94
N GLY A 63 -8.53 4.59 -22.47
CA GLY A 63 -9.95 4.71 -22.70
C GLY A 63 -10.26 6.19 -22.67
N TYR A 64 -9.53 6.96 -23.49
CA TYR A 64 -10.06 8.22 -24.02
C TYR A 64 -11.24 7.86 -24.93
N ASP A 65 -12.38 7.53 -24.32
CA ASP A 65 -13.68 7.64 -24.98
C ASP A 65 -14.09 9.10 -24.91
N ASP A 66 -13.42 9.94 -25.70
CA ASP A 66 -13.93 11.26 -26.06
C ASP A 66 -14.54 11.13 -27.46
N LYS A 67 -15.74 10.55 -27.49
CA LYS A 67 -16.72 10.85 -28.55
C LYS A 67 -17.96 11.42 -27.89
N ILE A 68 -17.79 12.60 -27.30
CA ILE A 68 -18.88 13.51 -27.08
C ILE A 68 -19.34 14.03 -28.45
N HIS A 69 -20.58 13.68 -28.80
CA HIS A 69 -21.52 14.38 -29.67
C HIS A 69 -20.96 15.37 -30.71
N ASN A 70 -21.17 15.05 -31.99
CA ASN A 70 -21.93 15.95 -32.88
C ASN A 70 -22.59 15.18 -34.03
#